data_AF-A0A2V7RUD6-F1
#
_entry.id   AF-A0A2V7RUD6-F1
#
_cell.length_a   1.000
_cell.length_b   1.000
_cell.length_c   1.000
_cell.angle_alpha   90.00
_cell.angle_beta   90.00
_cell.angle_gamma   90.00
#
_symmetry.space_group_name_H-M   'P 1'
#
loop_
_entity.id
_entity.type
_entity.pdbx_description
1 polymer ?
#
loop_
_entity_poly.entity_id
_entity_poly.type
_entity_poly.pdbx_seq_one_letter_code
_entity_poly.pdbx_strand_id
1 'polypeptide(L)'
;MNNPDRGSRLTVLALLFGLLAVSDLAKPLEASLGGGLRPGFVLFGHRLSGTANAVVGPLFGLYLLVYAAGIWRMRRWALPIGVVYAIYVIVNLTLFTFRDPEPMHEGVLFGVIYAVVAVGVSWGAVWLLSQRRAALT
;
A
#
# COMPACT_ATOMS: atom_id res chain seq x y z
N MET A 1 19.03 -13.76 23.19
CA MET A 1 18.34 -12.57 22.66
C MET A 1 17.07 -13.04 21.98
N ASN A 2 15.90 -12.75 22.56
CA ASN A 2 14.63 -13.16 21.96
C ASN A 2 14.46 -12.38 20.66
N ASN A 3 14.51 -13.07 19.52
CA ASN A 3 14.19 -12.45 18.25
C ASN A 3 12.74 -11.94 18.35
N PRO A 4 12.45 -10.67 18.07
CA PRO A 4 11.10 -10.17 18.16
C PRO A 4 10.20 -10.99 17.23
N ASP A 5 9.31 -11.79 17.83
CA ASP A 5 8.44 -12.66 17.06
C ASP A 5 7.40 -11.78 16.37
N ARG A 6 7.36 -11.81 15.04
CA ARG A 6 6.40 -11.07 14.22
C ARG A 6 5.03 -11.75 14.17
N GLY A 7 4.99 -13.08 14.38
CA GLY A 7 3.79 -13.89 14.19
C GLY A 7 3.31 -13.98 12.73
N SER A 8 2.39 -14.91 12.45
CA SER A 8 1.94 -15.21 11.09
C SER A 8 1.21 -14.04 10.40
N ARG A 9 0.46 -13.21 11.14
CA ARG A 9 -0.30 -12.09 10.55
C ARG A 9 0.58 -10.97 9.99
N LEU A 10 1.57 -10.51 10.77
CA LEU A 10 2.53 -9.51 10.29
C LEU A 10 3.44 -10.07 9.19
N THR A 11 3.70 -11.39 9.20
CA THR A 11 4.36 -12.06 8.07
C THR A 11 3.59 -11.86 6.78
N VAL A 12 2.31 -12.22 6.79
CA VAL A 12 1.44 -12.13 5.60
C VAL A 12 1.37 -10.69 5.14
N LEU A 13 1.18 -9.73 6.06
CA LEU A 13 1.15 -8.31 5.72
C LEU A 13 2.47 -7.82 5.11
N ALA A 14 3.63 -8.19 5.67
CA ALA A 14 4.92 -7.83 5.10
C ALA A 14 5.10 -8.40 3.68
N LEU A 15 4.65 -9.63 3.43
CA LEU A 15 4.68 -10.22 2.10
C LEU A 15 3.71 -9.52 1.13
N LEU A 16 2.48 -9.21 1.57
CA LEU A 16 1.50 -8.50 0.75
C LEU A 16 1.98 -7.09 0.39
N PHE A 17 2.52 -6.33 1.36
CA PHE A 17 3.11 -5.02 1.09
C PHE A 17 4.36 -5.11 0.23
N GLY A 18 5.19 -6.15 0.41
CA GLY A 18 6.35 -6.42 -0.43
C GLY A 18 5.95 -6.74 -1.87
N LEU A 19 4.92 -7.55 -2.08
CA LEU A 19 4.40 -7.87 -3.41
C LEU A 19 3.81 -6.62 -4.08
N LEU A 20 3.04 -5.83 -3.32
CA LEU A 20 2.50 -4.56 -3.79
C LEU A 20 3.62 -3.58 -4.18
N ALA A 21 4.68 -3.50 -3.37
CA ALA A 21 5.86 -2.70 -3.64
C ALA A 21 6.54 -3.10 -4.95
N VAL A 22 6.76 -4.40 -5.17
CA VAL A 22 7.35 -4.91 -6.42
C VAL A 22 6.45 -4.61 -7.61
N SER A 23 5.13 -4.75 -7.45
CA SER A 23 4.17 -4.39 -8.49
C SER A 23 4.22 -2.90 -8.86
N ASP A 24 4.37 -2.01 -7.87
CA ASP A 24 4.47 -0.58 -8.09
C ASP A 24 5.82 -0.16 -8.69
N LEU A 25 6.91 -0.84 -8.31
CA LEU A 25 8.25 -0.68 -8.91
C LEU A 25 8.30 -1.15 -10.37
N ALA A 26 7.47 -2.12 -10.76
CA ALA A 26 7.41 -2.65 -12.12
C ALA A 26 6.62 -1.75 -13.10
N LYS A 27 5.94 -0.69 -12.63
CA LYS A 27 5.16 0.21 -13.49
C LYS A 27 5.92 0.87 -14.65
N PRO A 28 7.20 1.28 -14.53
CA PRO A 28 7.98 1.82 -15.65
C PRO A 28 8.23 0.76 -16.74
N LEU A 29 8.43 -0.48 -16.33
CA LEU A 29 8.63 -1.60 -17.25
C LEU A 29 7.32 -1.86 -18.03
N GLU A 30 6.18 -1.85 -17.36
CA GLU A 30 4.87 -1.98 -17.99
C GLU A 30 4.58 -0.82 -18.97
N ALA A 31 4.96 0.41 -18.60
CA ALA A 31 4.85 1.56 -19.49
C ALA A 31 5.72 1.41 -20.74
N SER A 32 6.93 0.85 -20.60
CA SER A 32 7.85 0.61 -21.73
C SER A 32 7.43 -0.55 -22.64
N LEU A 33 6.64 -1.51 -22.13
CA LEU A 33 6.16 -2.69 -22.87
C LEU A 33 4.83 -2.48 -23.61
N GLY A 34 4.37 -1.23 -23.75
CA GLY A 34 3.16 -0.91 -24.51
C GLY A 34 1.91 -0.63 -23.66
N GLY A 35 2.04 -0.48 -22.33
CA GLY A 35 1.13 0.27 -21.47
C GLY A 35 -0.38 0.03 -21.68
N GLY A 36 -0.86 -1.20 -21.44
CA GLY A 36 -2.29 -1.52 -21.59
C GLY A 36 -2.88 -2.51 -20.59
N LEU A 37 -2.09 -3.18 -19.75
CA LEU A 37 -2.59 -4.30 -18.93
C LEU A 37 -3.01 -3.93 -17.50
N ARG A 38 -2.63 -2.76 -16.96
CA ARG A 38 -2.91 -2.43 -15.55
C ARG A 38 -3.31 -0.97 -15.34
N PRO A 39 -4.31 -0.72 -14.47
CA PRO A 39 -4.70 0.64 -14.10
C PRO A 39 -3.54 1.39 -13.43
N GLY A 40 -3.37 2.66 -13.81
CA GLY A 40 -2.30 3.53 -13.30
C GLY A 40 -2.38 3.77 -11.79
N PHE A 41 -1.25 4.13 -11.18
CA PHE A 41 -1.21 4.49 -9.76
C PHE A 41 -2.13 5.67 -9.47
N VAL A 42 -3.01 5.53 -8.47
CA VAL A 42 -3.89 6.61 -8.03
C VAL A 42 -3.17 7.39 -6.94
N LEU A 43 -2.78 8.62 -7.26
CA LEU A 43 -2.16 9.57 -6.34
C LEU A 43 -3.12 10.74 -6.09
N PHE A 44 -3.51 10.94 -4.83
CA PHE A 44 -4.49 11.95 -4.41
C PHE A 44 -5.78 11.93 -5.26
N GLY A 45 -6.28 10.72 -5.57
CA GLY A 45 -7.48 10.55 -6.37
C GLY A 45 -7.32 10.79 -7.88
N HIS A 46 -6.13 11.10 -8.37
CA HIS A 46 -5.84 11.13 -9.81
C HIS A 46 -5.16 9.84 -10.23
N ARG A 47 -5.74 9.15 -11.22
CA ARG A 47 -5.04 8.07 -11.90
C ARG A 47 -3.94 8.66 -12.76
N LEU A 48 -2.70 8.37 -12.38
CA LEU A 48 -1.54 8.78 -13.15
C LEU A 48 -1.41 7.91 -14.40
N SER A 49 -1.09 8.53 -15.53
CA SER A 49 -0.76 7.85 -16.79
C SER A 49 0.60 8.35 -17.30
N GLY A 50 1.20 7.60 -18.23
CA GLY A 50 2.45 7.96 -18.86
C GLY A 50 3.62 8.17 -17.87
N THR A 51 4.33 9.28 -18.02
CA THR A 51 5.56 9.60 -17.28
C THR A 51 5.33 9.78 -15.78
N ALA A 52 4.20 10.36 -15.37
CA ALA A 52 3.89 10.57 -13.95
C ALA A 52 3.71 9.23 -13.22
N ASN A 53 3.06 8.25 -13.86
CA ASN A 53 2.92 6.90 -13.30
C ASN A 53 4.26 6.16 -13.23
N ALA A 54 5.12 6.34 -14.24
CA ALA A 54 6.44 5.74 -14.29
C ALA A 54 7.42 6.30 -13.25
N VAL A 55 7.15 7.47 -12.66
CA VAL A 55 7.98 8.05 -11.59
C VAL A 55 7.36 7.82 -10.22
N VAL A 56 6.08 8.15 -10.05
CA VAL A 56 5.38 8.05 -8.76
C VAL A 56 5.18 6.59 -8.35
N GLY A 57 4.87 5.70 -9.30
CA GLY A 57 4.72 4.26 -9.04
C GLY A 57 5.95 3.68 -8.32
N PRO A 58 7.16 3.79 -8.90
CA PRO A 58 8.37 3.32 -8.24
C PRO A 58 8.69 3.98 -6.90
N LEU A 59 8.43 5.29 -6.75
CA LEU A 59 8.65 5.97 -5.48
C LEU A 59 7.73 5.41 -4.39
N PHE A 60 6.47 5.15 -4.73
CA PHE A 60 5.51 4.55 -3.80
C PHE A 60 5.83 3.08 -3.53
N GLY A 61 6.27 2.34 -4.54
CA GLY A 61 6.79 0.99 -4.39
C GLY A 61 7.99 0.93 -3.45
N LEU A 62 8.93 1.87 -3.56
CA LEU A 62 10.07 1.97 -2.64
C LEU A 62 9.61 2.27 -1.20
N TYR A 63 8.67 3.20 -1.04
CA TYR A 63 8.08 3.50 0.26
C TYR A 63 7.44 2.25 0.90
N LEU A 64 6.67 1.48 0.14
CA LEU A 64 6.06 0.23 0.58
C LEU A 64 7.10 -0.85 0.88
N LEU A 65 8.18 -0.93 0.09
CA LEU A 65 9.27 -1.87 0.32
C LEU A 65 9.97 -1.57 1.65
N VAL A 66 10.24 -0.30 1.93
CA VAL A 66 10.79 0.16 3.22
C VAL A 66 9.83 -0.20 4.35
N TYR A 67 8.54 0.05 4.19
CA TYR A 67 7.55 -0.32 5.20
C TYR A 67 7.50 -1.83 5.46
N ALA A 68 7.46 -2.64 4.40
CA ALA A 68 7.48 -4.10 4.47
C ALA A 68 8.76 -4.62 5.16
N ALA A 69 9.92 -4.06 4.83
CA ALA A 69 11.19 -4.39 5.49
C ALA A 69 11.18 -3.99 6.98
N GLY A 70 10.53 -2.87 7.31
CA GLY A 70 10.32 -2.41 8.68
C GLY A 70 9.46 -3.37 9.49
N ILE A 71 8.35 -3.86 8.91
CA ILE A 71 7.51 -4.91 9.52
C ILE A 71 8.30 -6.20 9.67
N TRP A 72 8.99 -6.64 8.62
CA TRP A 72 9.75 -7.90 8.61
C TRP A 72 10.82 -7.95 9.69
N ARG A 73 11.50 -6.82 9.90
CA ARG A 73 12.56 -6.67 10.91
C ARG A 73 12.03 -6.16 12.26
N MET A 74 10.71 -6.02 12.41
CA MET A 74 10.05 -5.52 13.63
C MET A 74 10.70 -4.22 14.14
N ARG A 75 10.88 -3.24 13.24
CA ARG A 75 11.53 -1.97 13.55
C ARG A 75 10.55 -0.94 14.10
N ARG A 76 10.98 -0.16 15.10
CA ARG A 76 10.15 0.90 15.73
C ARG A 76 9.67 1.97 14.76
N TRP A 77 10.45 2.25 13.72
CA TRP A 77 10.10 3.24 12.68
C TRP A 77 9.04 2.72 11.71
N ALA A 78 8.74 1.42 11.67
CA ALA A 78 7.67 0.90 10.81
C ALA A 78 6.30 1.43 11.25
N LEU A 79 6.09 1.66 12.54
CA LEU A 79 4.83 2.16 13.08
C LEU A 79 4.45 3.55 12.55
N PRO A 80 5.29 4.61 12.67
CA PRO A 80 4.95 5.92 12.12
C PRO A 80 4.81 5.90 10.59
N ILE A 81 5.60 5.10 9.87
CA ILE A 81 5.43 4.91 8.42
C ILE A 81 4.05 4.32 8.11
N GLY A 82 3.67 3.25 8.79
CA GLY A 82 2.37 2.61 8.62
C GLY A 82 1.19 3.56 8.90
N VAL A 83 1.30 4.42 9.91
CA VAL A 83 0.28 5.44 10.21
C VAL A 83 0.14 6.42 9.05
N VAL A 84 1.25 6.95 8.52
CA VAL A 84 1.23 7.86 7.37
C VAL A 84 0.59 7.19 6.16
N TYR A 85 0.95 5.93 5.89
CA TYR A 85 0.35 5.15 4.81
C TYR A 85 -1.16 4.94 5.00
N ALA A 86 -1.59 4.57 6.20
CA ALA A 86 -3.01 4.32 6.49
C ALA A 86 -3.87 5.59 6.36
N ILE A 87 -3.34 6.75 6.78
CA ILE A 87 -3.97 8.05 6.54
C ILE A 87 -4.03 8.36 5.05
N TYR A 88 -2.91 8.17 4.34
CA TYR A 88 -2.85 8.36 2.89
C TYR A 88 -3.90 7.50 2.16
N VAL A 89 -4.08 6.23 2.53
CA VAL A 89 -5.08 5.34 1.91
C VAL A 89 -6.49 5.90 2.06
N ILE A 90 -6.85 6.41 3.24
CA ILE A 90 -8.17 7.05 3.45
C ILE A 90 -8.32 8.29 2.57
N VAL A 91 -7.33 9.19 2.61
CA VAL A 91 -7.36 10.43 1.83
C VAL A 91 -7.43 10.13 0.33
N ASN A 92 -6.59 9.23 -0.15
CA ASN A 92 -6.51 8.84 -1.55
C ASN A 92 -7.79 8.19 -2.03
N LEU A 93 -8.37 7.27 -1.23
CA LEU A 93 -9.62 6.61 -1.56
C LEU A 93 -10.79 7.62 -1.59
N THR A 94 -10.86 8.50 -0.59
CA THR A 94 -11.90 9.55 -0.54
C THR A 94 -11.82 10.44 -1.78
N LEU A 95 -10.63 10.93 -2.10
CA LEU A 95 -10.40 11.76 -3.29
C LEU A 95 -10.69 11.00 -4.58
N PHE A 96 -10.34 9.71 -4.66
CA PHE A 96 -10.62 8.88 -5.83
C PHE A 96 -12.12 8.69 -6.04
N THR A 97 -12.89 8.41 -4.98
CA THR A 97 -14.36 8.31 -5.07
C THR A 97 -15.00 9.60 -5.57
N PHE A 98 -14.46 10.77 -5.20
CA PHE A 98 -15.01 12.06 -5.67
C PHE A 98 -14.55 12.46 -7.07
N ARG A 99 -13.34 12.09 -7.50
CA ARG A 99 -12.72 12.58 -8.74
C ARG A 99 -12.85 11.62 -9.92
N ASP A 100 -12.75 10.33 -9.66
CA ASP A 100 -12.80 9.26 -10.67
C ASP A 100 -13.45 8.01 -10.06
N PRO A 101 -14.79 7.91 -10.06
CA PRO A 101 -15.50 6.78 -9.45
C PRO A 101 -15.45 5.52 -10.33
N GLU A 102 -14.32 5.19 -10.94
CA GLU A 102 -14.18 4.01 -11.82
C GLU A 102 -14.51 2.67 -11.11
N PRO A 103 -14.14 2.42 -9.83
CA PRO A 103 -14.57 1.21 -9.13
C PRO A 103 -16.09 1.16 -8.89
N MET A 104 -16.76 2.32 -8.85
CA MET A 104 -18.22 2.38 -8.78
C MET A 104 -18.86 2.17 -10.15
N HIS A 105 -18.16 2.50 -11.25
CA HIS A 105 -18.59 2.16 -12.61
C HIS A 105 -18.55 0.66 -12.87
N GLU A 106 -17.56 -0.07 -12.32
CA GLU A 106 -17.53 -1.55 -12.36
C GLU A 106 -18.56 -2.19 -11.41
N GLY A 107 -19.06 -1.42 -10.44
CA GLY A 107 -20.17 -1.81 -9.57
C GLY A 107 -19.95 -1.39 -8.11
N VAL A 108 -21.00 -0.83 -7.48
CA VAL A 108 -20.95 -0.33 -6.09
C VAL A 108 -20.41 -1.37 -5.10
N LEU A 109 -20.76 -2.65 -5.29
CA LEU A 109 -20.27 -3.74 -4.43
C LEU A 109 -18.75 -3.90 -4.52
N PHE A 110 -18.17 -3.83 -5.72
CA PHE A 110 -16.73 -3.91 -5.92
C PHE A 110 -16.01 -2.73 -5.25
N GLY A 111 -16.52 -1.51 -5.46
CA GLY A 111 -15.99 -0.30 -4.81
C GLY A 111 -16.01 -0.38 -3.27
N VAL A 112 -17.09 -0.90 -2.68
CA VAL A 112 -17.20 -1.09 -1.22
C VAL A 112 -16.22 -2.15 -0.72
N ILE A 113 -16.12 -3.30 -1.39
CA ILE A 113 -15.17 -4.35 -1.01
C ILE A 113 -13.73 -3.82 -1.09
N TYR A 114 -13.40 -3.13 -2.17
CA TYR A 114 -12.10 -2.50 -2.36
C TYR A 114 -11.76 -1.54 -1.21
N ALA A 115 -12.71 -0.66 -0.87
CA ALA A 115 -12.56 0.28 0.24
C ALA A 115 -12.29 -0.42 1.58
N VAL A 116 -13.11 -1.42 1.91
CA VAL A 116 -13.00 -2.17 3.17
C VAL A 116 -11.67 -2.91 3.26
N VAL A 117 -11.24 -3.56 2.17
CA VAL A 117 -9.94 -4.26 2.14
C VAL A 117 -8.78 -3.28 2.25
N ALA A 118 -8.80 -2.17 1.49
CA ALA A 118 -7.72 -1.18 1.51
C ALA A 118 -7.54 -0.55 2.90
N VAL A 119 -8.64 -0.11 3.52
CA VAL A 119 -8.63 0.49 4.86
C VAL A 119 -8.27 -0.57 5.90
N GLY A 120 -8.89 -1.75 5.83
CA GLY A 120 -8.70 -2.84 6.80
C GLY A 120 -7.28 -3.39 6.82
N VAL A 121 -6.66 -3.62 5.66
CA VAL A 121 -5.27 -4.10 5.57
C VAL A 121 -4.29 -3.04 6.09
N SER A 122 -4.50 -1.77 5.73
CA SER A 122 -3.61 -0.67 6.12
C SER A 122 -3.65 -0.40 7.62
N TRP A 123 -4.85 -0.22 8.18
CA TRP A 123 -5.03 0.01 9.62
C TRP A 123 -4.79 -1.24 10.46
N GLY A 124 -5.13 -2.43 9.94
CA GLY A 124 -4.85 -3.69 10.61
C GLY A 124 -3.35 -3.91 10.83
N ALA A 125 -2.51 -3.53 9.86
CA ALA A 125 -1.07 -3.56 10.00
C ALA A 125 -0.56 -2.62 11.11
N VAL A 126 -1.05 -1.37 11.14
CA VAL A 126 -0.72 -0.39 12.18
C VAL A 126 -1.14 -0.89 13.56
N TRP A 127 -2.36 -1.43 13.68
CA TRP A 127 -2.88 -1.95 14.93
C TRP A 127 -2.06 -3.13 15.44
N LEU A 128 -1.74 -4.11 14.58
CA LEU A 128 -0.89 -5.25 14.96
C LEU A 128 0.53 -4.82 15.36
N LEU A 129 1.13 -3.84 14.67
CA LEU A 129 2.42 -3.26 15.06
C LEU A 129 2.33 -2.53 16.40
N SER A 130 1.24 -1.80 16.65
CA SER A 130 1.02 -1.06 17.90
C SER A 130 0.90 -1.98 19.11
N GLN A 131 0.22 -3.13 18.96
CA GLN A 131 0.14 -4.16 19.99
C GLN A 131 1.50 -4.75 20.36
N ARG A 132 2.41 -4.81 19.37
CA ARG A 132 3.77 -5.32 19.55
C ARG A 132 4.81 -4.21 19.74
N ARG A 133 4.38 -2.98 20.07
CA ARG A 133 5.27 -1.82 20.19
C ARG A 133 6.45 -2.05 21.13
N ALA A 134 6.24 -2.79 22.23
CA ALA A 134 7.29 -3.12 23.20
C ALA A 134 8.35 -4.09 22.64
N ALA A 135 8.02 -4.87 21.61
CA ALA A 135 8.92 -5.80 20.94
C ALA A 135 9.64 -5.18 19.73
N LEU A 136 9.35 -3.91 19.39
CA LEU A 136 10.00 -3.25 18.27
C LEU A 136 11.43 -2.83 18.63
N THR A 137 12.35 -3.02 17.68
CA THR A 137 13.79 -2.72 17.81
C THR A 137 14.22 -1.46 17.08
#